data_AF-A0A952YZN6-F1
#
_entry.id   AF-A0A952YZN6-F1
#
_cell.length_a   1.000
_cell.length_b   1.000
_cell.length_c   1.000
_cell.angle_alpha   90.00
_cell.angle_beta   90.00
_cell.angle_gamma   90.00
#
_symmetry.space_group_name_H-M   'P 1'
#
loop_
_entity.id
_entity.type
_entity.pdbx_description
1 polymer ?
#
loop_
_entity_poly.entity_id
_entity_poly.type
_entity_poly.pdbx_seq_one_letter_code
_entity_poly.pdbx_strand_id
1 'polypeptide(L)'
;MKQEEMTRDEFRNGLAKLNWKQSDFAMEAGVTPVAVSNWLTGIAPLPVWAQRHLKLLITLHDVAATLLEPPTKKAKMARRDAVS
;
A
#
# COMPACT_ATOMS: atom_id res chain seq x y z
N MET A 1 0.52 -24.24 -9.48
CA MET A 1 -0.46 -23.39 -8.77
C MET A 1 -0.83 -22.24 -9.70
N LYS A 2 -2.09 -22.12 -10.13
CA LYS A 2 -2.56 -20.89 -10.78
C LYS A 2 -2.47 -19.79 -9.73
N GLN A 3 -1.69 -18.75 -10.00
CA GLN A 3 -1.61 -17.59 -9.11
C GLN A 3 -2.94 -16.86 -9.22
N GLU A 4 -3.57 -16.59 -8.08
CA GLU A 4 -4.75 -15.73 -8.03
C GLU A 4 -4.31 -14.32 -8.45
N GLU A 5 -4.65 -13.96 -9.69
CA GLU A 5 -4.44 -12.62 -10.21
C GLU A 5 -5.39 -11.67 -9.49
N MET A 6 -4.84 -10.65 -8.85
CA MET A 6 -5.59 -9.60 -8.20
C MET A 6 -6.35 -8.80 -9.26
N THR A 7 -7.65 -8.67 -9.09
CA THR A 7 -8.51 -7.82 -9.90
C THR A 7 -8.25 -6.34 -9.60
N ARG A 8 -8.72 -5.47 -10.50
CA ARG A 8 -8.61 -4.01 -10.33
C ARG A 8 -9.34 -3.51 -9.07
N ASP A 9 -10.45 -4.14 -8.72
CA ASP A 9 -11.22 -3.77 -7.52
C ASP A 9 -10.55 -4.25 -6.24
N GLU A 10 -9.97 -5.45 -6.24
CA GLU A 10 -9.12 -5.91 -5.13
C GLU A 10 -7.91 -5.01 -4.94
N PHE A 11 -7.30 -4.53 -6.03
CA PHE A 11 -6.20 -3.57 -5.95
C PHE A 11 -6.66 -2.25 -5.29
N ARG A 12 -7.82 -1.71 -5.68
CA ARG A 12 -8.41 -0.52 -5.02
C ARG A 12 -8.68 -0.76 -3.53
N ASN A 13 -9.27 -1.89 -3.19
CA ASN A 13 -9.56 -2.25 -1.81
C ASN A 13 -8.28 -2.42 -0.99
N GLY A 14 -7.23 -2.97 -1.60
CA GLY A 14 -5.90 -3.09 -1.00
C GLY A 14 -5.27 -1.73 -0.69
N LEU A 15 -5.37 -0.77 -1.60
CA LEU A 15 -4.93 0.61 -1.34
C LEU A 15 -5.74 1.24 -0.21
N ALA A 16 -7.07 1.10 -0.22
CA ALA A 16 -7.94 1.62 0.82
C ALA A 16 -7.61 1.04 2.21
N LYS A 17 -7.25 -0.25 2.28
CA LYS A 17 -6.80 -0.89 3.53
C LYS A 17 -5.55 -0.26 4.12
N LEU A 18 -4.62 0.19 3.27
CA LEU A 18 -3.43 0.92 3.68
C LEU A 18 -3.69 2.42 3.93
N ASN A 19 -4.94 2.88 3.74
CA ASN A 19 -5.32 4.29 3.68
C ASN A 19 -4.50 5.07 2.63
N TRP A 20 -4.20 4.42 1.50
CA TRP A 20 -3.42 4.96 0.40
C TRP A 20 -4.28 5.38 -0.79
N LYS A 21 -3.85 6.44 -1.46
CA LYS A 21 -4.29 6.85 -2.79
C LYS A 21 -3.44 6.17 -3.86
N GLN A 22 -3.89 6.25 -5.12
CA GLN A 22 -3.12 5.77 -6.28
C GLN A 22 -1.74 6.46 -6.39
N SER A 23 -1.66 7.74 -6.01
CA SER A 23 -0.42 8.52 -5.97
C SER A 23 0.59 7.97 -4.97
N ASP A 24 0.11 7.45 -3.84
CA ASP A 24 0.98 6.95 -2.77
C ASP A 24 1.64 5.64 -3.20
N PHE A 25 0.85 4.75 -3.80
CA PHE A 25 1.39 3.55 -4.44
C PHE A 25 2.36 3.89 -5.56
N ALA A 26 2.04 4.88 -6.39
CA ALA A 26 2.91 5.30 -7.48
C ALA A 26 4.27 5.79 -6.97
N MET A 27 4.26 6.61 -5.92
CA MET A 27 5.46 7.10 -5.26
C MET A 27 6.29 5.95 -4.67
N GLU A 28 5.66 5.04 -3.92
CA GLU A 28 6.34 3.90 -3.29
C GLU A 28 6.93 2.93 -4.32
N ALA A 29 6.16 2.63 -5.37
CA ALA A 29 6.56 1.68 -6.41
C ALA A 29 7.47 2.29 -7.49
N GLY A 30 7.78 3.60 -7.42
CA GLY A 30 8.61 4.29 -8.40
C GLY A 30 7.99 4.38 -9.80
N VAL A 31 6.66 4.46 -9.89
CA VAL A 31 5.90 4.60 -11.14
C VAL A 31 5.11 5.91 -11.16
N THR A 32 4.53 6.26 -12.32
CA THR A 32 3.70 7.46 -12.40
C THR A 32 2.27 7.19 -11.91
N PRO A 33 1.58 8.18 -11.31
CA PRO A 33 0.17 8.03 -10.94
C PRO A 33 -0.74 7.70 -12.15
N VAL A 34 -0.36 8.18 -13.34
CA VAL A 34 -1.07 7.89 -14.61
C VAL A 34 -0.97 6.40 -14.95
N ALA A 35 0.18 5.76 -14.75
CA ALA A 35 0.32 4.32 -14.97
C ALA A 35 -0.65 3.52 -14.08
N VAL A 36 -0.73 3.87 -12.80
CA VAL A 36 -1.66 3.25 -11.84
C VAL A 36 -3.12 3.47 -12.26
N SER A 37 -3.47 4.70 -12.66
CA SER A 37 -4.81 5.02 -13.17
C SER A 37 -5.17 4.19 -14.41
N ASN A 38 -4.25 4.05 -15.37
CA ASN A 38 -4.46 3.25 -16.57
C ASN A 38 -4.74 1.78 -16.25
N TRP A 39 -4.06 1.21 -15.25
CA TRP A 39 -4.34 -0.15 -14.78
C TRP A 39 -5.75 -0.27 -14.19
N LEU A 40 -6.14 0.67 -13.33
CA LEU A 40 -7.41 0.61 -12.62
C LEU A 40 -8.61 0.91 -13.53
N THR A 41 -8.44 1.78 -14.52
CA THR A 41 -9.47 2.06 -15.53
C THR A 41 -9.55 0.99 -16.63
N GLY A 42 -8.53 0.13 -16.74
CA GLY A 42 -8.46 -0.91 -17.77
C GLY A 42 -7.93 -0.45 -19.12
N ILE A 43 -7.40 0.78 -19.20
CA ILE A 43 -6.65 1.26 -20.37
C ILE A 43 -5.39 0.40 -20.59
N ALA A 44 -4.77 -0.06 -19.50
CA ALA A 44 -3.64 -0.97 -19.52
C ALA A 44 -3.91 -2.17 -18.58
N PRO A 45 -3.32 -3.35 -18.84
CA PRO A 45 -3.43 -4.48 -17.93
C PRO A 45 -2.73 -4.18 -16.61
N LEU A 46 -3.30 -4.65 -15.50
CA LEU A 46 -2.69 -4.53 -14.18
C LEU A 46 -1.51 -5.51 -14.07
N PRO A 47 -0.25 -5.04 -13.95
CA PRO A 47 0.91 -5.92 -13.99
C PRO A 47 0.98 -6.85 -12.77
N VAL A 48 1.34 -8.11 -12.98
CA VAL A 48 1.49 -9.11 -11.91
C VAL A 48 2.46 -8.66 -10.81
N TRP A 49 3.55 -7.97 -11.17
CA TRP A 49 4.50 -7.46 -10.18
C TRP A 49 3.85 -6.42 -9.26
N ALA A 50 2.97 -5.55 -9.78
CA ALA A 50 2.30 -4.51 -9.00
C ALA A 50 1.30 -5.14 -8.03
N GLN A 51 0.56 -6.16 -8.50
CA GLN A 51 -0.34 -6.96 -7.66
C GLN A 51 0.42 -7.59 -6.48
N ARG A 52 1.56 -8.23 -6.75
CA ARG A 52 2.40 -8.85 -5.72
C ARG A 52 3.02 -7.84 -4.78
N HIS A 53 3.45 -6.69 -5.30
CA HIS A 53 4.00 -5.61 -4.49
C HIS A 53 2.96 -5.08 -3.51
N LEU A 54 1.74 -4.80 -3.97
CA LEU A 54 0.66 -4.36 -3.07
C LEU A 54 0.31 -5.44 -2.04
N LYS A 55 0.27 -6.72 -2.45
CA LYS A 55 0.03 -7.84 -1.52
C LYS A 55 1.11 -7.92 -0.43
N LEU A 56 2.38 -7.68 -0.78
CA LEU A 56 3.47 -7.61 0.19
C LEU A 56 3.25 -6.47 1.19
N LEU A 57 2.93 -5.26 0.72
CA LEU A 57 2.69 -4.10 1.58
C LEU A 57 1.52 -4.32 2.55
N ILE A 58 0.41 -4.90 2.06
CA ILE A 58 -0.73 -5.27 2.92
C ILE A 58 -0.32 -6.30 3.97
N THR A 59 0.46 -7.30 3.57
CA THR A 59 0.97 -8.32 4.50
C THR A 59 1.84 -7.69 5.58
N LEU A 60 2.75 -6.79 5.19
CA LEU A 60 3.59 -6.05 6.13
C LEU A 60 2.77 -5.16 7.06
N HIS A 61 1.74 -4.49 6.55
CA HIS A 61 0.82 -3.70 7.35
C HIS A 61 0.10 -4.56 8.40
N ASP A 62 -0.41 -5.72 8.01
CA ASP A 62 -1.12 -6.63 8.92
C ASP A 62 -0.17 -7.22 9.98
N VAL A 63 1.04 -7.62 9.57
CA VAL A 63 2.06 -8.10 10.50
C VAL A 63 2.49 -6.98 11.45
N ALA A 64 2.69 -5.76 10.97
CA ALA A 64 3.00 -4.61 11.80
C ALA A 64 1.88 -4.30 12.80
N ALA A 65 0.62 -4.38 12.38
CA ALA A 65 -0.53 -4.16 13.25
C ALA A 65 -0.67 -5.22 14.36
N THR A 66 -0.20 -6.45 14.13
CA THR A 66 -0.23 -7.53 15.13
C THR A 66 0.98 -7.52 16.07
N LEU A 67 2.16 -7.15 15.56
CA LEU A 67 3.41 -7.25 16.31
C LEU A 67 3.85 -5.94 16.97
N LEU A 68 3.44 -4.79 16.44
CA LEU A 68 3.84 -3.50 16.99
C LEU A 68 2.75 -2.97 17.93
N GLU A 69 3.12 -2.70 19.17
CA GLU A 69 2.28 -1.92 20.07
C GLU A 69 2.12 -0.50 19.47
N PRO A 70 0.88 0.03 19.39
CA PRO A 70 0.67 1.39 18.93
C PRO A 70 1.54 2.35 19.75
N PRO A 71 2.28 3.29 19.14
CA PRO A 71 3.10 4.21 19.90
C PRO A 71 2.19 4.95 20.87
N THR A 72 2.41 4.70 22.16
CA THR A 72 1.65 5.35 23.22
C THR A 72 1.72 6.87 23.03
N LYS A 73 0.73 7.61 23.54
CA LYS A 73 0.75 9.08 23.50
C LYS A 73 2.08 9.65 24.02
N LYS A 74 2.68 8.96 25.01
CA LYS A 74 4.02 9.22 25.56
C LYS A 74 5.14 9.02 24.52
N ALA A 75 5.13 7.92 23.76
CA ALA A 75 6.10 7.68 22.70
C ALA A 75 5.98 8.69 21.54
N LYS A 76 4.75 9.11 21.18
CA LYS A 76 4.52 10.19 20.21
C LYS A 76 5.08 11.53 20.68
N MET A 77 4.86 11.90 21.95
CA MET A 77 5.41 13.14 22.52
C MET A 77 6.94 13.12 22.53
N ALA A 78 7.56 12.03 22.99
CA ALA A 78 9.01 11.89 23.02
C ALA A 78 9.67 12.06 21.64
N ARG A 79 9.04 11.58 20.57
CA ARG A 79 9.53 11.78 19.19
C ARG A 79 9.43 13.24 18.73
N ARG A 80 8.39 13.97 19.11
CA ARG A 80 8.24 15.39 18.78
C ARG A 80 9.29 16.24 19.49
N ASP A 81 9.53 15.95 20.76
CA ASP A 81 10.46 16.69 21.60
C ASP A 81 11.93 16.42 21.22
N ALA A 82 12.23 15.25 20.62
CA ALA A 82 13.57 14.91 20.11
C ALA A 82 13.92 15.54 18.75
N VAL A 83 12.95 16.15 18.07
CA VAL A 83 13.10 16.78 16.74
C VAL A 83 13.02 18.32 16.85
N SER A 84 12.73 18.85 18.04
CA SER A 84 12.76 20.30 18.37
C SER A 84 14.09 20.68 19.00
#